data_AF-A0A519TBF2-F1
#
_entry.id   AF-A0A519TBF2-F1
#
_cell.length_a   1.000
_cell.length_b   1.000
_cell.length_c   1.000
_cell.angle_alpha   90.00
_cell.angle_beta   90.00
_cell.angle_gamma   90.00
#
_symmetry.space_group_name_H-M   'P 1'
#
loop_
_entity.id
_entity.type
_entity.pdbx_description
1 polymer ?
#
loop_
_entity_poly.entity_id
_entity_poly.type
_entity_poly.pdbx_seq_one_letter_code
_entity_poly.pdbx_strand_id
1 'polypeptide(L)'
;MPTKLIAIEEHFVTPAIRAAWAASAIGQEGTAVLDRGEIEARLEDLGAQRLELMDESGVQVQVLSVTTPGLHNLDPELSVTLARQTNDLLAATIAQHPTHFQGLATLPTASPA
;
A
#
# COMPACT_ATOMS: atom_id res chain seq x y z
N MET A 1 29.05 0.81 -13.82
CA MET A 1 28.13 0.53 -12.70
C MET A 1 26.89 -0.11 -13.30
N PRO A 2 26.34 -1.20 -12.73
CA PRO A 2 25.05 -1.72 -13.17
C PRO A 2 23.95 -0.65 -13.00
N THR A 3 22.97 -0.65 -13.90
CA THR A 3 21.85 0.30 -13.90
C THR A 3 20.99 0.12 -12.67
N LYS A 4 20.52 1.23 -12.06
CA LYS A 4 19.64 1.16 -10.89
C LYS A 4 18.22 0.77 -11.30
N LEU A 5 17.68 -0.34 -10.79
CA LEU A 5 16.29 -0.76 -11.05
C LEU A 5 15.35 -0.17 -9.99
N ILE A 6 14.40 0.65 -10.44
CA ILE A 6 13.39 1.31 -9.60
C ILE A 6 12.00 0.87 -10.09
N ALA A 7 11.26 0.18 -9.24
CA ALA A 7 9.89 -0.25 -9.51
C ALA A 7 8.90 0.76 -8.91
N ILE A 8 7.91 1.22 -9.69
CA ILE A 8 7.16 2.45 -9.38
C ILE A 8 5.67 2.24 -9.06
N GLU A 9 5.17 1.01 -9.13
CA GLU A 9 3.75 0.67 -8.90
C GLU A 9 3.66 -0.52 -7.95
N GLU A 10 4.22 -0.35 -6.75
CA GLU A 10 4.43 -1.45 -5.82
C GLU A 10 3.39 -1.39 -4.70
N HIS A 11 2.40 -2.26 -4.80
CA HIS A 11 1.21 -2.19 -3.96
C HIS A 11 1.43 -2.72 -2.53
N PHE A 12 0.76 -2.09 -1.58
CA PHE A 12 0.56 -2.59 -0.22
C PHE A 12 -0.87 -2.29 0.26
N VAL A 13 -1.26 -2.87 1.40
CA VAL A 13 -2.51 -2.52 2.08
C VAL A 13 -2.37 -2.65 3.59
N THR A 14 -3.14 -1.88 4.34
CA THR A 14 -3.18 -1.99 5.80
C THR A 14 -4.37 -2.82 6.26
N PRO A 15 -4.28 -3.51 7.41
CA PRO A 15 -5.42 -4.21 8.00
C PRO A 15 -6.63 -3.29 8.24
N ALA A 16 -6.39 -2.02 8.58
CA ALA A 16 -7.44 -1.02 8.79
C ALA A 16 -8.21 -0.70 7.49
N ILE A 17 -7.50 -0.58 6.37
CA ILE A 17 -8.13 -0.39 5.05
C ILE A 17 -8.93 -1.63 4.66
N ARG A 18 -8.39 -2.84 4.86
CA ARG A 18 -9.13 -4.09 4.59
C ARG A 18 -10.41 -4.19 5.41
N ALA A 19 -10.35 -3.86 6.70
CA ALA A 19 -11.51 -3.86 7.58
C ALA A 19 -12.57 -2.86 7.10
N ALA A 20 -12.16 -1.67 6.65
CA ALA A 20 -13.07 -0.67 6.09
C ALA A 20 -13.72 -1.16 4.79
N TRP A 21 -12.95 -1.81 3.90
CA TRP A 21 -13.51 -2.41 2.69
C TRP A 21 -14.55 -3.49 3.00
N ALA A 22 -14.24 -4.39 3.93
CA ALA A 22 -15.14 -5.48 4.34
C ALA A 22 -16.45 -4.96 4.97
N ALA A 23 -16.42 -3.80 5.62
CA ALA A 23 -17.59 -3.15 6.20
C ALA A 23 -18.39 -2.28 5.21
N SER A 24 -17.96 -2.19 3.94
CA SER A 24 -18.54 -1.32 2.92
C SER A 24 -19.04 -2.13 1.70
N ALA A 25 -19.87 -1.51 0.85
CA ALA A 25 -20.31 -2.12 -0.41
C ALA A 25 -19.14 -2.43 -1.37
N ILE A 26 -18.03 -1.68 -1.26
CA ILE A 26 -16.85 -1.80 -2.12
C ILE A 26 -16.16 -3.16 -1.95
N GLY A 27 -16.18 -3.74 -0.74
CA GLY A 27 -15.54 -5.03 -0.46
C GLY A 27 -16.08 -6.18 -1.33
N GLN A 28 -17.25 -6.00 -1.94
CA GLN A 28 -17.87 -6.97 -2.86
C GLN A 28 -17.73 -6.60 -4.34
N GLU A 29 -17.41 -5.34 -4.67
CA GLU A 29 -17.33 -4.83 -6.06
C GLU A 29 -15.88 -4.58 -6.53
N GLY A 30 -14.90 -4.63 -5.61
CA GLY A 30 -13.49 -4.37 -5.89
C GLY A 30 -12.66 -5.60 -6.27
N THR A 31 -11.34 -5.43 -6.24
CA THR A 31 -10.34 -6.48 -6.54
C THR A 31 -10.09 -7.45 -5.39
N ALA A 32 -10.93 -7.45 -4.35
CA ALA A 32 -10.74 -8.27 -3.13
C ALA A 32 -10.71 -9.80 -3.39
N VAL A 33 -11.20 -10.25 -4.55
CA VAL A 33 -11.07 -11.65 -4.99
C VAL A 33 -9.65 -12.00 -5.46
N LEU A 34 -8.88 -11.01 -5.91
CA LEU A 34 -7.50 -11.14 -6.40
C LEU A 34 -6.50 -11.09 -5.24
N ASP A 35 -6.85 -10.42 -4.15
CA ASP A 35 -5.97 -10.18 -3.00
C ASP A 35 -6.12 -11.26 -1.92
N ARG A 36 -5.89 -12.54 -2.27
CA ARG A 36 -6.09 -13.69 -1.37
C ARG A 36 -4.87 -14.58 -1.26
N GLY A 37 -4.75 -15.28 -0.14
CA GLY A 37 -3.71 -16.30 0.06
C GLY A 37 -2.33 -15.67 0.10
N GLU A 38 -1.43 -16.10 -0.79
CA GLU A 38 -0.06 -15.57 -0.83
C GLU A 38 -0.02 -14.07 -1.19
N ILE A 39 -0.90 -13.61 -2.08
CA ILE A 39 -0.96 -12.20 -2.48
C ILE A 39 -1.36 -11.33 -1.28
N GLU A 40 -2.31 -11.81 -0.47
CA GLU A 40 -2.77 -11.12 0.73
C GLU A 40 -1.62 -10.91 1.71
N ALA A 41 -0.86 -11.96 2.01
CA ALA A 41 0.29 -11.89 2.92
C ALA A 41 1.37 -10.92 2.41
N ARG A 42 1.68 -10.95 1.10
CA ARG A 42 2.68 -10.07 0.49
C ARG A 42 2.25 -8.60 0.45
N LEU A 43 0.96 -8.32 0.29
CA LEU A 43 0.42 -6.96 0.31
C LEU A 43 0.50 -6.32 1.70
N GLU A 44 0.44 -7.11 2.77
CA GLU A 44 0.54 -6.63 4.16
C GLU A 44 1.98 -6.58 4.68
N ASP A 45 2.91 -7.30 4.03
CA ASP A 45 4.32 -7.25 4.39
C ASP A 45 5.00 -5.99 3.81
N LEU A 46 5.38 -5.10 4.72
CA LEU A 46 6.21 -3.92 4.49
C LEU A 46 7.63 -4.10 5.05
N GLY A 47 8.04 -5.35 5.27
CA GLY A 47 9.22 -5.69 6.06
C GLY A 47 10.12 -6.70 5.37
N ALA A 48 10.47 -7.75 6.11
CA ALA A 48 11.55 -8.66 5.74
C ALA A 48 11.25 -9.45 4.46
N GLN A 49 10.03 -9.96 4.30
CA GLN A 49 9.69 -10.76 3.13
C GLN A 49 9.73 -9.93 1.85
N ARG A 50 9.23 -8.70 1.89
CA ARG A 50 9.31 -7.77 0.75
C ARG A 50 10.76 -7.46 0.37
N LEU A 51 11.62 -7.18 1.34
CA LEU A 51 13.04 -6.88 1.10
C LEU A 51 13.78 -8.09 0.50
N GLU A 52 13.51 -9.30 0.99
CA GLU A 52 14.09 -10.52 0.44
C GLU A 52 13.69 -10.71 -1.04
N LEU A 53 12.42 -10.51 -1.39
CA LEU A 53 11.95 -10.57 -2.77
C LEU A 53 12.54 -9.47 -3.66
N MET A 54 12.82 -8.28 -3.10
CA MET A 54 13.53 -7.21 -3.81
C MET A 54 14.97 -7.64 -4.14
N ASP A 55 15.68 -8.23 -3.19
CA ASP A 55 17.05 -8.72 -3.37
C ASP A 55 17.10 -9.84 -4.42
N GLU A 56 16.17 -10.81 -4.35
CA GLU A 56 16.07 -11.92 -5.31
C GLU A 56 15.80 -11.45 -6.74
N SER A 57 14.96 -10.42 -6.90
CA SER A 57 14.57 -9.89 -8.21
C SER A 57 15.54 -8.82 -8.75
N GLY A 58 16.48 -8.35 -7.93
CA GLY A 58 17.39 -7.26 -8.27
C GLY A 58 16.72 -5.88 -8.31
N VAL A 59 15.52 -5.73 -7.72
CA VAL A 59 14.84 -4.43 -7.57
C VAL A 59 15.48 -3.69 -6.41
N GLN A 60 16.08 -2.53 -6.68
CA GLN A 60 16.81 -1.79 -5.65
C GLN A 60 15.95 -0.77 -4.93
N VAL A 61 14.90 -0.26 -5.57
CA VAL A 61 13.94 0.65 -4.96
C VAL A 61 12.53 0.27 -5.40
N GLN A 62 11.61 0.22 -4.43
CA GLN A 62 10.17 0.20 -4.68
C GLN A 62 9.54 1.53 -4.28
N VAL A 63 8.68 2.08 -5.13
CA VAL A 63 7.80 3.20 -4.79
C VAL A 63 6.44 2.62 -4.40
N LEU A 64 6.16 2.67 -3.11
CA LEU A 64 5.01 2.00 -2.52
C LEU A 64 3.74 2.85 -2.62
N SER A 65 2.62 2.20 -2.93
CA SER A 65 1.29 2.83 -2.97
C SER A 65 0.21 1.88 -2.45
N VAL A 66 -0.88 2.43 -1.92
CA VAL A 66 -2.02 1.62 -1.49
C VAL A 66 -2.67 0.94 -2.69
N THR A 67 -2.94 -0.37 -2.56
CA THR A 67 -3.60 -1.16 -3.60
C THR A 67 -5.04 -0.73 -3.87
N THR A 68 -5.57 -1.19 -4.99
CA THR A 68 -6.95 -0.95 -5.40
C THR A 68 -7.91 -1.66 -4.43
N PRO A 69 -9.06 -1.04 -4.08
CA PRO A 69 -9.60 0.22 -4.60
C PRO A 69 -9.14 1.49 -3.89
N GLY A 70 -8.21 1.44 -2.94
CA GLY A 70 -7.87 2.64 -2.15
C GLY A 70 -9.05 3.15 -1.32
N LEU A 71 -9.22 4.48 -1.21
CA LEU A 71 -10.16 5.09 -0.26
C LEU A 71 -11.33 5.84 -0.89
N HIS A 72 -11.37 5.96 -2.22
CA HIS A 72 -12.22 6.93 -2.94
C HIS A 72 -13.74 6.69 -2.81
N ASN A 73 -14.16 5.47 -2.47
CA ASN A 73 -15.57 5.12 -2.31
C ASN A 73 -15.99 4.95 -0.82
N LEU A 74 -15.08 5.14 0.13
CA LEU A 74 -15.38 5.04 1.56
C LEU A 74 -16.08 6.31 2.07
N ASP A 75 -16.64 6.22 3.28
CA ASP A 75 -17.13 7.39 4.01
C ASP A 75 -16.05 8.50 4.04
N PRO A 76 -16.39 9.78 3.75
CA PRO A 76 -15.41 10.85 3.65
C PRO A 76 -14.54 11.04 4.90
N GLU A 77 -15.13 11.04 6.11
CA GLU A 77 -14.38 11.27 7.34
C GLU A 77 -13.47 10.07 7.68
N LEU A 78 -13.98 8.86 7.46
CA LEU A 78 -13.18 7.64 7.57
C LEU A 78 -12.02 7.65 6.58
N SER A 79 -12.24 8.06 5.34
CA SER A 79 -11.20 8.12 4.30
C SER A 79 -10.06 9.05 4.69
N VAL A 80 -10.35 10.23 5.28
CA VAL A 80 -9.34 11.18 5.78
C VAL A 80 -8.52 10.56 6.89
N THR A 81 -9.18 9.86 7.82
CA THR A 81 -8.52 9.20 8.95
C THR A 81 -7.58 8.10 8.46
N LEU A 82 -8.05 7.22 7.57
CA LEU A 82 -7.26 6.12 7.01
C LEU A 82 -6.11 6.61 6.14
N ALA A 83 -6.32 7.67 5.35
CA ALA A 83 -5.26 8.26 4.53
C ALA A 83 -4.11 8.75 5.40
N ARG A 84 -4.41 9.47 6.49
CA ARG A 84 -3.39 9.98 7.42
C ARG A 84 -2.62 8.83 8.08
N GLN A 85 -3.33 7.88 8.69
CA GLN A 85 -2.72 6.72 9.34
C GLN A 85 -1.84 5.91 8.39
N THR A 86 -2.30 5.72 7.15
CA THR A 86 -1.56 4.96 6.15
C THR A 86 -0.32 5.70 5.66
N ASN A 87 -0.42 7.01 5.46
CA ASN A 87 0.73 7.83 5.08
C ASN A 87 1.77 7.93 6.21
N ASP A 88 1.33 8.00 7.48
CA ASP A 88 2.21 7.98 8.64
C ASP A 88 2.96 6.64 8.76
N LEU A 89 2.26 5.52 8.56
CA LEU A 89 2.87 4.19 8.49
C LEU A 89 3.89 4.10 7.35
N LEU A 90 3.51 4.53 6.14
CA LEU A 90 4.38 4.51 4.97
C LEU A 90 5.63 5.36 5.18
N ALA A 91 5.50 6.55 5.76
CA ALA A 91 6.63 7.40 6.11
C ALA A 91 7.56 6.71 7.13
N ALA A 92 7.01 6.02 8.14
CA ALA A 92 7.79 5.27 9.11
C ALA A 92 8.52 4.06 8.46
N THR A 93 7.86 3.33 7.56
CA THR A 93 8.47 2.24 6.78
C THR A 93 9.62 2.74 5.91
N ILE A 94 9.43 3.86 5.21
CA ILE A 94 10.48 4.50 4.40
C ILE A 94 11.65 4.92 5.29
N ALA A 95 11.39 5.48 6.47
CA ALA A 95 12.45 5.89 7.40
C ALA A 95 13.29 4.71 7.91
N GLN A 96 12.70 3.51 8.03
CA GLN A 96 13.42 2.29 8.42
C GLN A 96 14.31 1.75 7.29
N HIS A 97 13.91 1.92 6.02
CA HIS A 97 14.64 1.42 4.85
C HIS A 97 14.77 2.47 3.72
N PRO A 98 15.40 3.63 3.98
CA PRO A 98 15.34 4.80 3.10
C PRO A 98 16.07 4.62 1.75
N THR A 99 16.90 3.59 1.63
CA THR A 99 17.57 3.24 0.37
C THR A 99 16.77 2.29 -0.51
N HIS A 100 15.74 1.63 0.06
CA HIS A 100 14.94 0.59 -0.59
C HIS A 100 13.50 1.06 -0.87
N PHE A 101 12.95 1.96 -0.05
CA PHE A 101 11.57 2.41 -0.20
C PHE A 101 11.44 3.90 -0.46
N GLN A 102 10.51 4.22 -1.35
CA GLN A 102 9.86 5.51 -1.49
C GLN A 102 8.34 5.30 -1.45
N GLY A 103 7.54 6.35 -1.47
CA GLY A 103 6.09 6.23 -1.36
C GLY A 103 5.31 7.29 -2.10
N LEU A 104 4.13 6.91 -2.58
CA LEU A 104 3.09 7.82 -3.05
C LEU A 104 2.05 8.03 -1.94
N ALA A 105 1.68 9.28 -1.70
CA ALA A 105 0.68 9.60 -0.70
C ALA A 105 -0.68 9.02 -1.10
N THR A 106 -1.33 8.36 -0.15
CA THR A 106 -2.73 7.99 -0.25
C THR A 106 -3.57 9.23 0.05
N LEU A 107 -4.48 9.58 -0.87
CA LEU A 107 -5.32 10.77 -0.75
C LEU A 107 -6.78 10.38 -0.50
N PRO A 108 -7.48 11.06 0.43
CA PRO A 108 -8.89 10.84 0.69
C PRO A 108 -9.74 11.62 -0.32
N THR A 109 -9.77 11.18 -1.58
CA THR A 109 -10.42 11.94 -2.67
C THR A 109 -11.93 12.13 -2.51
N ALA A 110 -12.59 11.34 -1.64
CA ALA A 110 -13.98 11.55 -1.25
C ALA A 110 -14.21 12.85 -0.42
N SER A 111 -13.14 13.42 0.15
CA SER A 111 -13.13 14.67 0.92
C SER A 111 -12.10 15.65 0.35
N PRO A 112 -12.45 16.43 -0.68
CA PRO A 112 -11.50 17.32 -1.38
C PRO A 112 -11.19 18.64 -0.66
N ALA A 113 -11.95 18.99 0.38
CA ALA A 113 -11.87 20.26 1.09
C ALA A 113 -10.84 20.26 2.24
#